data_AF-A0A820ECZ1-F1
#
_entry.id   AF-A0A820ECZ1-F1
#
_cell.length_a   1.000
_cell.length_b   1.000
_cell.length_c   1.000
_cell.angle_alpha   90.00
_cell.angle_beta   90.00
_cell.angle_gamma   90.00
#
_symmetry.space_group_name_H-M   'P 1'
#
loop_
_entity.id
_entity.type
_entity.pdbx_description
1 polymer ?
#
loop_
_entity_poly.entity_id
_entity_poly.type
_entity_poly.pdbx_seq_one_letter_code
_entity_poly.pdbx_strand_id
1 'polypeptide(L)'
;MVYMENRKNSSIQATGYVLVTIEVTYPQLIAVGCVISTMCVPNLEFQLLNPTTQVALFTICIGTCTNLQSIKWNIYQGSDNSTSSNSTQWTLFNNTILYENIWFFGANTSNFTATDQLFLNNLQISLWRFEVVYTFVSAISTSALNFIINQPPANGSCSINRLNGTITTLFTIECPNWYDVDGIQDYSLYRTTDKSQQTMIAFSSEYNFQVRLPAGDNETSILNLVVYVRDLVGSVIQVNISSVNIIADFATINDLIDKITNSSSTITNNPIVRLLSSGNQNVVGQMITSLSQEVNQMNNENLDKAISNGISAVNISVSLLGSQRLQQISIPLNESALINYNIELNSLSNVRYYLLPFLTNLLITTSNSIILQSTSLAQLTQATNQLKRNTLMLVSNKCYELSAALYSMFEKISYEDAQSASNQLFQCASNILDGVNGPLQGRTDVLDLDYSRANVISTDYDTDLESEWSNL
;
A
#
# COMPACT_ATOMS: atom_id res chain seq x y z
N MET A 1 -25.73 41.56 -5.90
CA MET A 1 -25.81 41.38 -4.43
C MET A 1 -26.51 40.06 -4.19
N VAL A 2 -25.85 39.11 -3.52
CA VAL A 2 -26.42 37.78 -3.25
C VAL A 2 -26.63 37.67 -1.75
N TYR A 3 -27.87 37.38 -1.37
CA TYR A 3 -28.25 37.15 0.01
C TYR A 3 -28.09 35.66 0.31
N MET A 4 -27.18 35.32 1.22
CA MET A 4 -26.98 33.95 1.66
C MET A 4 -27.48 33.81 3.10
N GLU A 5 -28.43 32.91 3.28
CA GLU A 5 -29.02 32.59 4.58
C GLU A 5 -28.58 31.18 5.00
N ASN A 6 -28.11 31.04 6.23
CA ASN A 6 -27.68 29.76 6.74
C ASN A 6 -28.88 28.83 6.91
N ARG A 7 -28.92 27.73 6.14
CA ARG A 7 -30.04 26.75 6.12
C ARG A 7 -30.38 26.14 7.49
N LYS A 8 -29.46 26.15 8.47
CA LYS A 8 -29.71 25.62 9.82
C LYS A 8 -30.00 26.71 10.85
N ASN A 9 -29.70 27.98 10.55
CA ASN A 9 -29.95 29.10 11.47
C ASN A 9 -30.16 30.42 10.69
N SER A 10 -31.43 30.78 10.47
CA SER A 10 -31.87 31.98 9.74
C SER A 10 -31.44 33.32 10.35
N SER A 11 -30.99 33.31 11.61
CA SER A 11 -30.44 34.51 12.26
C SER A 11 -29.01 34.86 11.82
N ILE A 12 -28.33 33.97 11.09
CA ILE A 12 -27.00 34.21 10.52
C ILE A 12 -27.15 34.51 9.03
N GLN A 13 -27.00 35.79 8.69
CA GLN A 13 -27.07 36.29 7.32
C GLN A 13 -25.70 36.82 6.89
N ALA A 14 -25.28 36.44 5.69
CA ALA A 14 -24.09 36.99 5.06
C ALA A 14 -24.48 37.72 3.78
N THR A 15 -24.02 38.97 3.65
CA THR A 15 -24.26 39.78 2.45
C THR A 15 -23.02 39.72 1.58
N GLY A 16 -23.10 39.01 0.46
CA GLY A 16 -22.01 38.90 -0.51
C GLY A 16 -22.21 39.86 -1.68
N TYR A 17 -21.12 40.50 -2.11
CA TYR A 17 -21.07 41.20 -3.40
C TYR A 17 -20.43 40.26 -4.40
N VAL A 18 -21.18 39.86 -5.43
CA VAL A 18 -20.62 39.24 -6.62
C VAL A 18 -20.30 40.38 -7.58
N LEU A 19 -19.01 40.63 -7.79
CA LEU A 19 -18.53 41.52 -8.84
C LEU A 19 -18.51 40.70 -10.14
N VAL A 20 -19.44 40.96 -11.05
CA VAL A 20 -19.43 40.35 -12.39
C VAL A 20 -18.79 41.36 -13.32
N THR A 21 -17.53 41.17 -13.65
CA THR A 21 -16.87 41.85 -14.75
C THR A 21 -17.26 41.15 -16.05
N ILE A 22 -18.09 41.81 -16.87
CA ILE A 22 -18.34 41.38 -18.24
C ILE A 22 -17.17 41.91 -19.06
N GLU A 23 -16.13 41.09 -19.22
CA GLU A 23 -15.13 41.36 -20.26
C GLU A 23 -15.81 41.17 -21.62
N VAL A 24 -15.65 42.14 -22.51
CA VAL A 24 -16.12 42.03 -23.90
C VAL A 24 -15.15 41.12 -24.66
N THR A 25 -15.14 39.85 -24.30
CA THR A 25 -14.49 38.79 -25.06
C THR A 25 -15.59 38.01 -25.77
N TYR A 26 -15.27 37.50 -26.98
CA TYR A 26 -16.17 36.60 -27.71
C TYR A 26 -16.65 35.48 -26.77
N PRO A 27 -17.92 35.03 -26.85
CA PRO A 27 -18.43 34.01 -25.96
C PRO A 27 -17.49 32.79 -26.00
N GLN A 28 -16.95 32.40 -24.85
CA GLN A 28 -16.17 31.16 -24.74
C GLN A 28 -17.08 30.00 -25.16
N LEU A 29 -16.80 29.43 -26.33
CA LEU A 29 -17.57 28.33 -26.90
C LEU A 29 -17.20 26.98 -26.28
N ILE A 30 -16.10 26.95 -25.51
CA ILE A 30 -15.53 25.73 -24.94
C ILE A 30 -15.16 25.95 -23.47
N ALA A 31 -15.32 24.89 -22.67
CA ALA A 31 -14.79 24.79 -21.32
C ALA A 31 -13.92 23.54 -21.19
N VAL A 32 -12.90 23.63 -20.36
CA VAL A 32 -12.06 22.49 -19.96
C VAL A 32 -12.52 21.99 -18.59
N GLY A 33 -12.54 20.66 -18.41
CA GLY A 33 -12.71 20.00 -17.13
C GLY A 33 -11.69 18.89 -16.93
N CYS A 34 -11.55 18.43 -15.69
CA CYS A 34 -10.73 17.29 -15.33
C CYS A 34 -11.60 16.03 -15.31
N VAL A 35 -11.09 14.92 -15.82
CA VAL A 35 -11.75 13.60 -15.73
C VAL A 35 -11.95 13.20 -14.26
N ILE A 36 -10.95 13.50 -13.41
CA ILE A 36 -11.06 13.38 -11.97
C ILE A 36 -11.59 14.73 -11.44
N SER A 37 -12.84 14.75 -11.01
CA SER A 37 -13.52 15.99 -10.61
C SER A 37 -12.83 16.73 -9.46
N THR A 38 -12.17 16.01 -8.56
CA THR A 38 -11.43 16.59 -7.43
C THR A 38 -10.17 17.35 -7.85
N MET A 39 -9.64 17.12 -9.07
CA MET A 39 -8.48 17.86 -9.60
C MET A 39 -8.83 19.22 -10.20
N CYS A 40 -10.11 19.49 -10.44
CA CYS A 40 -10.60 20.75 -11.02
C CYS A 40 -11.60 21.40 -10.05
N VAL A 41 -11.07 22.10 -9.05
CA VAL A 41 -11.90 22.87 -8.12
C VAL A 41 -12.42 24.12 -8.84
N PRO A 42 -13.75 24.37 -8.82
CA PRO A 42 -14.33 25.55 -9.45
C PRO A 42 -13.79 26.84 -8.83
N ASN A 43 -13.53 27.85 -9.65
CA ASN A 43 -13.13 29.20 -9.24
C ASN A 43 -11.73 29.34 -8.61
N LEU A 44 -10.85 28.37 -8.78
CA LEU A 44 -9.42 28.53 -8.50
C LEU A 44 -8.65 28.84 -9.78
N GLU A 45 -7.73 29.81 -9.71
CA GLU A 45 -6.82 30.14 -10.81
C GLU A 45 -5.79 29.01 -11.05
N PHE A 46 -5.40 28.32 -9.98
CA PHE A 46 -4.45 27.21 -9.99
C PHE A 46 -5.00 26.00 -9.22
N GLN A 47 -4.78 24.82 -9.76
CA GLN A 47 -5.08 23.53 -9.12
C GLN A 47 -3.79 22.94 -8.54
N LEU A 48 -3.79 22.54 -7.27
CA LEU A 48 -2.63 21.88 -6.66
C LEU A 48 -2.59 20.41 -7.07
N LEU A 49 -1.42 19.92 -7.45
CA LEU A 49 -1.25 18.57 -7.98
C LEU A 49 0.00 17.89 -7.42
N ASN A 50 -0.10 16.63 -7.04
CA ASN A 50 1.06 15.81 -6.72
C ASN A 50 1.82 15.43 -8.01
N PRO A 51 3.17 15.54 -8.06
CA PRO A 51 3.95 15.22 -9.25
C PRO A 51 3.76 13.79 -9.78
N THR A 52 3.31 12.83 -8.95
CA THR A 52 3.03 11.45 -9.40
C THR A 52 1.63 11.28 -10.03
N THR A 53 0.82 12.34 -10.07
CA THR A 53 -0.54 12.27 -10.59
C THR A 53 -0.60 12.64 -12.07
N GLN A 54 -1.19 11.78 -12.88
CA GLN A 54 -1.48 12.10 -14.28
C GLN A 54 -2.58 13.17 -14.40
N VAL A 55 -2.47 14.04 -15.39
CA VAL A 55 -3.48 15.05 -15.71
C VAL A 55 -4.31 14.58 -16.88
N ALA A 56 -5.56 14.19 -16.62
CA ALA A 56 -6.54 13.83 -17.64
C ALA A 56 -7.62 14.90 -17.74
N LEU A 57 -7.68 15.56 -18.89
CA LEU A 57 -8.57 16.67 -19.19
C LEU A 57 -9.53 16.31 -20.32
N PHE A 58 -10.69 16.94 -20.30
CA PHE A 58 -11.62 16.91 -21.41
C PHE A 58 -12.17 18.30 -21.67
N THR A 59 -12.65 18.51 -22.88
CA THR A 59 -13.31 19.76 -23.27
C THR A 59 -14.76 19.52 -23.62
N ILE A 60 -15.62 20.44 -23.21
CA ILE A 60 -17.03 20.48 -23.61
C ILE A 60 -17.35 21.79 -24.31
N CYS A 61 -18.27 21.71 -25.27
CA CYS A 61 -18.81 22.89 -25.93
C CYS A 61 -19.92 23.51 -25.10
N ILE A 62 -19.79 24.80 -24.79
CA ILE A 62 -20.81 25.59 -24.10
C ILE A 62 -21.70 26.23 -25.19
N GLY A 63 -22.51 25.40 -25.85
CA GLY A 63 -23.41 25.82 -26.94
C GLY A 63 -23.23 25.04 -28.24
N THR A 64 -23.57 25.65 -29.38
CA THR A 64 -23.48 25.02 -30.70
C THR A 64 -22.09 25.15 -31.31
N CYS A 65 -21.25 24.14 -31.13
CA CYS A 65 -19.98 23.99 -31.84
C CYS A 65 -20.19 23.32 -33.21
N THR A 66 -20.67 24.08 -34.19
CA THR A 66 -20.74 23.62 -35.59
C THR A 66 -19.50 24.07 -36.36
N ASN A 67 -19.11 23.33 -37.40
CA ASN A 67 -17.99 23.68 -38.28
C ASN A 67 -16.61 23.77 -37.58
N LEU A 68 -16.34 22.83 -36.66
CA LEU A 68 -15.01 22.65 -36.06
C LEU A 68 -14.00 22.21 -37.14
N GLN A 69 -12.88 22.91 -37.24
CA GLN A 69 -11.78 22.56 -38.16
C GLN A 69 -10.69 21.76 -37.45
N SER A 70 -10.27 22.19 -36.25
CA SER A 70 -9.21 21.51 -35.50
C SER A 70 -9.29 21.79 -34.01
N ILE A 71 -8.75 20.85 -33.24
CA ILE A 71 -8.49 20.98 -31.81
C ILE A 71 -6.99 20.83 -31.63
N LYS A 72 -6.39 21.67 -30.78
CA LYS A 72 -4.99 21.57 -30.41
C LYS A 72 -4.79 21.91 -28.94
N TRP A 73 -4.02 21.08 -28.25
CA TRP A 73 -3.52 21.36 -26.92
C TRP A 73 -2.12 21.97 -26.97
N ASN A 74 -1.95 23.08 -26.26
CA ASN A 74 -0.67 23.74 -26.02
C ASN A 74 -0.34 23.63 -24.53
N ILE A 75 0.86 23.16 -24.23
CA ILE A 75 1.36 22.99 -22.86
C ILE A 75 2.40 24.07 -22.60
N TYR A 76 2.26 24.78 -21.49
CA TYR A 76 3.16 25.85 -21.09
C TYR A 76 3.76 25.56 -19.71
N GLN A 77 5.02 25.92 -19.55
CA GLN A 77 5.69 25.99 -18.25
C GLN A 77 5.71 27.45 -17.78
N GLY A 78 5.42 27.66 -16.50
CA GLY A 78 5.44 28.96 -15.85
C GLY A 78 6.77 29.21 -15.14
N SER A 79 7.21 30.46 -15.12
CA SER A 79 8.31 30.92 -14.26
C SER A 79 7.84 32.03 -13.34
N ASP A 80 8.14 31.92 -12.04
CA ASP A 80 7.93 32.99 -11.07
C ASP A 80 9.03 34.04 -11.23
N ASN A 81 8.72 35.14 -11.92
CA ASN A 81 9.57 36.32 -11.85
C ASN A 81 9.30 37.02 -10.52
N SER A 82 10.22 36.85 -9.57
CA SER A 82 10.22 37.47 -8.24
C SER A 82 10.41 39.00 -8.24
N THR A 83 10.03 39.68 -9.31
CA THR A 83 10.16 41.13 -9.46
C THR A 83 8.87 41.75 -10.02
N SER A 84 7.99 42.12 -9.09
CA SER A 84 7.05 43.27 -9.18
C SER A 84 5.80 43.21 -10.08
N SER A 85 5.44 42.08 -10.68
CA SER A 85 4.10 41.90 -11.28
C SER A 85 3.53 40.54 -10.92
N ASN A 86 2.31 40.50 -10.38
CA ASN A 86 1.52 39.29 -10.05
C ASN A 86 1.13 38.44 -11.29
N SER A 87 1.93 38.42 -12.36
CA SER A 87 1.62 37.71 -13.60
C SER A 87 2.67 36.65 -13.89
N THR A 88 2.26 35.37 -13.84
CA THR A 88 3.08 34.24 -14.27
C THR A 88 3.45 34.37 -15.74
N GLN A 89 4.75 34.29 -16.04
CA GLN A 89 5.21 34.26 -17.43
C GLN A 89 5.12 32.83 -17.95
N TRP A 90 4.30 32.63 -18.99
CA TRP A 90 4.10 31.33 -19.63
C TRP A 90 5.02 31.17 -20.84
N THR A 91 5.79 30.08 -20.88
CA THR A 91 6.61 29.71 -22.03
C THR A 91 6.15 28.38 -22.59
N LEU A 92 6.00 28.29 -23.92
CA LEU A 92 5.52 27.09 -24.58
C LEU A 92 6.51 25.94 -24.36
N PHE A 93 6.01 24.79 -23.93
CA PHE A 93 6.79 23.58 -23.81
C PHE A 93 7.00 22.97 -25.22
N ASN A 94 8.16 23.28 -25.81
CA ASN A 94 8.44 23.00 -27.24
C ASN A 94 8.58 21.51 -27.58
N ASN A 95 8.59 20.60 -26.59
CA ASN A 95 8.80 19.17 -26.82
C ASN A 95 7.51 18.35 -26.92
N THR A 96 6.34 19.00 -27.03
CA THR A 96 5.04 18.33 -27.08
C THR A 96 4.90 17.34 -28.24
N ILE A 97 5.48 17.64 -29.40
CA ILE A 97 5.50 16.73 -30.57
C ILE A 97 6.46 15.56 -30.36
N LEU A 98 7.61 15.80 -29.71
CA LEU A 98 8.62 14.76 -29.46
C LEU A 98 8.13 13.71 -28.45
N TYR A 99 7.28 14.10 -27.51
CA TYR A 99 6.74 13.24 -26.47
C TYR A 99 5.27 12.83 -26.71
N GLU A 100 4.78 12.98 -27.94
CA GLU A 100 3.46 12.48 -28.32
C GLU A 100 3.44 10.94 -28.22
N ASN A 101 2.38 10.41 -27.60
CA ASN A 101 2.23 9.00 -27.21
C ASN A 101 3.28 8.46 -26.21
N ILE A 102 4.03 9.36 -25.57
CA ILE A 102 4.96 9.02 -24.47
C ILE A 102 4.50 9.71 -23.20
N TRP A 103 4.45 11.05 -23.21
CA TRP A 103 3.95 11.86 -22.10
C TRP A 103 2.59 12.48 -22.38
N PHE A 104 2.25 12.66 -23.67
CA PHE A 104 1.02 13.32 -24.08
C PHE A 104 0.19 12.41 -24.97
N PHE A 105 -1.11 12.30 -24.66
CA PHE A 105 -2.08 11.54 -25.44
C PHE A 105 -3.26 12.41 -25.79
N GLY A 106 -3.75 12.34 -27.03
CA GLY A 106 -4.93 13.08 -27.48
C GLY A 106 -4.71 14.58 -27.68
N ALA A 107 -3.47 15.03 -27.95
CA ALA A 107 -3.12 16.45 -28.14
C ALA A 107 -3.93 17.19 -29.23
N ASN A 108 -4.53 16.45 -30.17
CA ASN A 108 -5.39 17.01 -31.22
C ASN A 108 -6.88 16.60 -31.07
N THR A 109 -7.31 16.22 -29.87
CA THR A 109 -8.68 15.74 -29.60
C THR A 109 -9.31 16.46 -28.41
N SER A 110 -10.60 16.23 -28.18
CA SER A 110 -11.31 16.81 -27.03
C SER A 110 -10.88 16.22 -25.68
N ASN A 111 -10.24 15.05 -25.68
CA ASN A 111 -9.71 14.39 -24.49
C ASN A 111 -8.18 14.45 -24.53
N PHE A 112 -7.56 14.88 -23.45
CA PHE A 112 -6.12 15.01 -23.36
C PHE A 112 -5.59 14.42 -22.07
N THR A 113 -4.50 13.69 -22.15
CA THR A 113 -3.80 13.17 -20.98
C THR A 113 -2.34 13.55 -21.04
N ALA A 114 -1.85 14.14 -19.95
CA ALA A 114 -0.43 14.23 -19.64
C ALA A 114 -0.08 13.23 -18.53
N THR A 115 0.94 12.41 -18.75
CA THR A 115 1.40 11.44 -17.74
C THR A 115 2.20 12.13 -16.63
N ASP A 116 2.26 11.47 -15.47
CA ASP A 116 3.09 11.85 -14.32
C ASP A 116 4.57 12.05 -14.67
N GLN A 117 5.08 11.30 -15.66
CA GLN A 117 6.45 11.41 -16.17
C GLN A 117 6.81 12.82 -16.65
N LEU A 118 5.83 13.63 -17.09
CA LEU A 118 6.08 15.03 -17.43
C LEU A 118 6.61 15.79 -16.22
N PHE A 119 5.98 15.62 -15.06
CA PHE A 119 6.30 16.35 -13.84
C PHE A 119 7.55 15.78 -13.17
N LEU A 120 7.66 14.45 -13.12
CA LEU A 120 8.82 13.75 -12.55
C LEU A 120 10.14 14.07 -13.29
N ASN A 121 10.09 14.31 -14.60
CA ASN A 121 11.28 14.69 -15.38
C ASN A 121 11.55 16.19 -15.41
N ASN A 122 10.67 17.01 -14.82
CA ASN A 122 10.77 18.47 -14.81
C ASN A 122 10.50 19.05 -13.42
N LEU A 123 11.12 18.46 -12.39
CA LEU A 123 10.91 18.83 -10.98
C LEU A 123 11.19 20.31 -10.69
N GLN A 124 12.06 20.95 -11.47
CA GLN A 124 12.34 22.40 -11.36
C GLN A 124 11.17 23.30 -11.76
N ILE A 125 10.11 22.76 -12.36
CA ILE A 125 8.95 23.51 -12.88
C ILE A 125 7.74 23.23 -12.00
N SER A 126 7.38 24.21 -11.17
CA SER A 126 6.20 24.15 -10.32
C SER A 126 4.91 24.56 -11.03
N LEU A 127 4.97 25.38 -12.09
CA LEU A 127 3.78 25.94 -12.73
C LEU A 127 3.58 25.37 -14.13
N TRP A 128 2.38 24.83 -14.38
CA TRP A 128 2.00 24.27 -15.67
C TRP A 128 0.65 24.81 -16.12
N ARG A 129 0.53 25.09 -17.42
CA ARG A 129 -0.75 25.48 -18.03
C ARG A 129 -1.05 24.58 -19.22
N PHE A 130 -2.25 24.01 -19.21
CA PHE A 130 -2.80 23.21 -20.28
C PHE A 130 -3.88 24.04 -20.97
N GLU A 131 -3.56 24.55 -22.14
CA GLU A 131 -4.46 25.35 -22.95
C GLU A 131 -4.97 24.53 -24.13
N VAL A 132 -6.27 24.58 -24.35
CA VAL A 132 -6.89 24.03 -25.55
C VAL A 132 -7.34 25.15 -26.48
N VAL A 133 -7.11 24.94 -27.77
CA VAL A 133 -7.46 25.87 -28.85
C VAL A 133 -8.36 25.12 -29.83
N TYR A 134 -9.60 25.59 -29.96
CA TYR A 134 -10.53 25.13 -30.98
C TYR A 134 -10.52 26.15 -32.13
N THR A 135 -10.23 25.67 -33.33
CA THR A 135 -10.34 26.47 -34.55
C THR A 135 -11.64 26.11 -35.26
N PHE A 136 -12.53 27.08 -35.39
CA PHE A 136 -13.74 26.99 -36.20
C PHE A 136 -13.56 27.78 -37.50
N VAL A 137 -14.42 27.54 -38.49
CA VAL A 137 -14.40 28.30 -39.75
C VAL A 137 -14.53 29.81 -39.52
N SER A 138 -15.27 30.24 -38.50
CA SER A 138 -15.60 31.64 -38.23
C SER A 138 -14.88 32.26 -37.03
N ALA A 139 -14.27 31.45 -36.16
CA ALA A 139 -13.73 31.92 -34.88
C ALA A 139 -12.69 30.96 -34.30
N ILE A 140 -11.89 31.46 -33.36
CA ILE A 140 -11.02 30.64 -32.51
C ILE A 140 -11.53 30.79 -31.08
N SER A 141 -11.69 29.68 -30.38
CA SER A 141 -12.04 29.66 -28.96
C SER A 141 -10.92 29.00 -28.18
N THR A 142 -10.54 29.60 -27.05
CA THR A 142 -9.50 29.08 -26.16
C THR A 142 -10.02 28.92 -24.74
N SER A 143 -9.49 27.93 -24.04
CA SER A 143 -9.73 27.71 -22.62
C SER A 143 -8.51 27.02 -22.02
N ALA A 144 -8.25 27.21 -20.73
CA ALA A 144 -7.06 26.68 -20.09
C ALA A 144 -7.30 26.33 -18.62
N LEU A 145 -6.47 25.42 -18.12
CA LEU A 145 -6.32 25.12 -16.70
C LEU A 145 -4.86 25.25 -16.30
N ASN A 146 -4.63 25.84 -15.12
CA ASN A 146 -3.30 25.98 -14.56
C ASN A 146 -3.16 25.06 -13.35
N PHE A 147 -1.98 24.47 -13.20
CA PHE A 147 -1.62 23.59 -12.12
C PHE A 147 -0.36 24.12 -11.42
N ILE A 148 -0.35 24.00 -10.10
CA ILE A 148 0.83 24.09 -9.25
C ILE A 148 1.21 22.65 -8.90
N ILE A 149 2.39 22.22 -9.30
CA ILE A 149 2.94 20.92 -8.95
C ILE A 149 3.61 21.06 -7.60
N ASN A 150 3.08 20.30 -6.64
CA ASN A 150 3.61 20.26 -5.31
C ASN A 150 5.06 19.77 -5.32
N GLN A 151 5.90 20.40 -4.50
CA GLN A 151 7.30 20.04 -4.37
C GLN A 151 7.46 19.07 -3.21
N PRO A 152 8.40 18.11 -3.28
CA PRO A 152 8.64 17.22 -2.15
C PRO A 152 9.30 17.98 -0.99
N PRO A 153 9.17 17.48 0.26
CA PRO A 153 9.89 18.00 1.40
C PRO A 153 11.39 18.13 1.12
N ALA A 154 12.02 19.17 1.66
CA ALA A 154 13.42 19.51 1.38
C ALA A 154 14.24 19.80 2.65
N ASN A 155 15.56 19.92 2.45
CA ASN A 155 16.57 20.36 3.43
C ASN A 155 16.81 19.48 4.67
N GLY A 156 16.05 18.41 4.84
CA GLY A 156 16.23 17.47 5.94
C GLY A 156 17.23 16.36 5.64
N SER A 157 17.49 15.56 6.66
CA SER A 157 18.22 14.30 6.55
C SER A 157 17.56 13.25 7.43
N CYS A 158 17.93 11.97 7.27
CA CYS A 158 17.50 10.90 8.15
C CYS A 158 18.70 10.05 8.56
N SER A 159 18.69 9.57 9.80
CA SER A 159 19.76 8.73 10.35
C SER A 159 19.23 7.70 11.35
N ILE A 160 20.02 6.67 11.61
CA ILE A 160 19.75 5.64 12.63
C ILE A 160 20.87 5.62 13.66
N ASN A 161 20.51 5.56 14.94
CA ASN A 161 21.47 5.71 16.05
C ASN A 161 22.40 4.50 16.26
N ARG A 162 22.02 3.31 15.78
CA ARG A 162 22.73 2.05 15.99
C ARG A 162 22.75 1.24 14.70
N LEU A 163 23.87 0.57 14.45
CA LEU A 163 24.08 -0.22 13.24
C LEU A 163 24.05 -1.73 13.45
N ASN A 164 24.01 -2.21 14.70
CA ASN A 164 24.02 -3.64 15.03
C ASN A 164 22.94 -3.94 16.08
N GLY A 165 22.27 -5.09 15.95
CA GLY A 165 21.35 -5.59 16.96
C GLY A 165 20.65 -6.89 16.58
N THR A 166 19.60 -7.21 17.31
CA THR A 166 18.70 -8.32 17.02
C THR A 166 17.29 -7.81 16.76
N ILE A 167 16.36 -8.70 16.41
CA ILE A 167 14.94 -8.35 16.20
C ILE A 167 14.25 -7.75 17.44
N THR A 168 14.81 -7.91 18.64
CA THR A 168 14.29 -7.33 19.88
C THR A 168 14.96 -6.01 20.26
N THR A 169 16.11 -5.69 19.65
CA THR A 169 16.86 -4.45 19.88
C THR A 169 16.05 -3.24 19.43
N LEU A 170 16.02 -2.22 20.28
CA LEU A 170 15.37 -0.94 19.99
C LEU A 170 16.36 0.01 19.29
N PHE A 171 15.95 0.50 18.13
CA PHE A 171 16.65 1.50 17.32
C PHE A 171 15.87 2.81 17.36
N THR A 172 16.57 3.91 17.10
CA THR A 172 15.97 5.24 16.98
C THR A 172 16.28 5.79 15.59
N ILE A 173 15.23 6.16 14.87
CA ILE A 173 15.31 6.88 13.61
C ILE A 173 15.07 8.35 13.90
N GLU A 174 15.94 9.21 13.38
CA GLU A 174 15.82 10.66 13.50
C GLU A 174 15.91 11.29 12.12
N CYS A 175 14.89 12.08 11.78
CA CYS A 175 14.78 12.81 10.52
C CYS A 175 14.68 14.33 10.73
N PRO A 176 15.74 15.01 11.20
CA PRO A 176 15.66 16.43 11.53
C PRO A 176 15.59 17.33 10.29
N ASN A 177 15.07 18.55 10.51
CA ASN A 177 15.15 19.69 9.57
C ASN A 177 14.42 19.52 8.23
N TRP A 178 13.52 18.54 8.10
CA TRP A 178 12.60 18.51 6.95
C TRP A 178 11.65 19.69 7.00
N TYR A 179 11.55 20.38 5.87
CA TYR A 179 10.67 21.51 5.69
C TYR A 179 9.85 21.33 4.41
N ASP A 180 8.58 21.62 4.53
CA ASP A 180 7.64 21.75 3.42
C ASP A 180 6.70 22.92 3.73
N VAL A 181 6.24 23.66 2.70
CA VAL A 181 5.33 24.80 2.90
C VAL A 181 3.96 24.34 3.37
N ASP A 182 3.56 23.13 2.97
CA ASP A 182 2.30 22.50 3.36
C ASP A 182 2.47 21.72 4.68
N GLY A 183 3.70 21.56 5.17
CA GLY A 183 4.02 20.84 6.40
C GLY A 183 4.20 19.33 6.18
N ILE A 184 4.84 18.67 7.15
CA ILE A 184 5.13 17.23 7.10
C ILE A 184 3.96 16.44 7.67
N GLN A 185 3.48 15.46 6.91
CA GLN A 185 2.41 14.53 7.33
C GLN A 185 2.96 13.40 8.19
N ASP A 186 3.93 12.65 7.66
CA ASP A 186 4.47 11.46 8.30
C ASP A 186 5.84 11.04 7.76
N TYR A 187 6.44 10.13 8.52
CA TYR A 187 7.69 9.43 8.25
C TYR A 187 7.40 7.94 8.21
N SER A 188 7.74 7.29 7.11
CA SER A 188 7.50 5.86 6.92
C SER A 188 8.80 5.12 6.62
N LEU A 189 9.11 4.10 7.43
CA LEU A 189 10.34 3.31 7.32
C LEU A 189 10.08 2.02 6.53
N TYR A 190 10.89 1.78 5.52
CA TYR A 190 10.85 0.60 4.67
C TYR A 190 12.18 -0.17 4.68
N ARG A 191 12.08 -1.49 4.56
CA ARG A 191 13.18 -2.34 4.08
C ARG A 191 13.15 -2.39 2.56
N THR A 192 14.31 -2.23 1.93
CA THR A 192 14.48 -2.45 0.49
C THR A 192 15.19 -3.78 0.25
N THR A 193 14.68 -4.55 -0.73
CA THR A 193 15.36 -5.73 -1.30
C THR A 193 15.77 -5.45 -2.75
N ASP A 194 16.71 -6.22 -3.29
CA ASP A 194 17.32 -6.03 -4.62
C ASP A 194 16.33 -6.05 -5.81
N LYS A 195 15.05 -6.36 -5.58
CA LYS A 195 13.99 -6.44 -6.60
C LYS A 195 12.96 -5.32 -6.53
N SER A 196 13.35 -4.11 -6.09
CA SER A 196 12.48 -2.94 -5.91
C SER A 196 11.22 -3.18 -5.04
N GLN A 197 11.16 -4.30 -4.33
CA GLN A 197 10.09 -4.60 -3.39
C GLN A 197 10.48 -3.98 -2.04
N GLN A 198 9.67 -3.00 -1.65
CA GLN A 198 9.77 -2.33 -0.37
C GLN A 198 8.73 -2.89 0.58
N THR A 199 9.17 -3.24 1.79
CA THR A 199 8.28 -3.73 2.85
C THR A 199 8.25 -2.71 3.97
N MET A 200 7.05 -2.24 4.32
CA MET A 200 6.88 -1.29 5.41
C MET A 200 7.25 -1.94 6.75
N ILE A 201 8.05 -1.26 7.55
CA ILE A 201 8.42 -1.66 8.91
C ILE A 201 7.63 -0.87 9.94
N ALA A 202 7.55 0.45 9.76
CA ALA A 202 6.97 1.36 10.74
C ALA A 202 6.55 2.67 10.09
N PHE A 203 5.71 3.44 10.78
CA PHE A 203 5.43 4.84 10.45
C PHE A 203 5.30 5.70 11.70
N SER A 204 5.46 7.00 11.56
CA SER A 204 5.37 7.98 12.66
C SER A 204 4.96 9.35 12.11
N SER A 205 4.16 10.11 12.86
CA SER A 205 3.94 11.54 12.58
C SER A 205 5.08 12.41 13.13
N GLU A 206 5.92 11.85 14.01
CA GLU A 206 7.05 12.54 14.63
C GLU A 206 8.35 12.17 13.91
N TYR A 207 9.24 13.16 13.78
CA TYR A 207 10.55 12.99 13.12
C TYR A 207 11.53 12.11 13.89
N ASN A 208 11.27 11.87 15.18
CA ASN A 208 12.04 10.97 16.04
C ASN A 208 11.15 9.84 16.53
N PHE A 209 11.48 8.60 16.15
CA PHE A 209 10.68 7.45 16.51
C PHE A 209 11.52 6.19 16.72
N GLN A 210 10.99 5.29 17.54
CA GLN A 210 11.65 4.05 17.91
C GLN A 210 11.12 2.88 17.09
N VAL A 211 12.03 2.01 16.64
CA VAL A 211 11.71 0.86 15.80
C VAL A 211 12.46 -0.39 16.23
N ARG A 212 11.85 -1.54 15.98
CA ARG A 212 12.51 -2.85 15.94
C ARG A 212 12.54 -3.33 14.51
N LEU A 213 13.66 -3.89 14.11
CA LEU A 213 13.95 -4.21 12.72
C LEU A 213 13.88 -5.72 12.50
N PRO A 214 13.41 -6.17 11.33
CA PRO A 214 13.50 -7.58 10.95
C PRO A 214 14.96 -7.99 10.79
N ALA A 215 15.22 -9.31 10.83
CA ALA A 215 16.55 -9.82 10.54
C ALA A 215 16.97 -9.41 9.12
N GLY A 216 18.28 -9.21 8.96
CA GLY A 216 18.88 -8.89 7.68
C GLY A 216 18.88 -10.08 6.74
N ASP A 217 19.59 -9.94 5.62
CA ASP A 217 19.82 -11.02 4.68
C ASP A 217 20.47 -12.26 5.34
N ASN A 218 20.16 -13.46 4.87
CA ASN A 218 20.57 -14.69 5.55
C ASN A 218 22.09 -14.95 5.50
N GLU A 219 22.77 -14.44 4.47
CA GLU A 219 24.21 -14.63 4.31
C GLU A 219 24.99 -13.50 4.98
N THR A 220 24.50 -12.27 4.85
CA THR A 220 25.24 -11.07 5.26
C THR A 220 24.74 -10.43 6.55
N SER A 221 23.52 -10.78 6.97
CA SER A 221 22.75 -10.12 8.04
C SER A 221 22.53 -8.62 7.80
N ILE A 222 22.76 -8.13 6.58
CA ILE A 222 22.62 -6.72 6.22
C ILE A 222 21.17 -6.42 5.86
N LEU A 223 20.67 -5.30 6.40
CA LEU A 223 19.36 -4.74 6.12
C LEU A 223 19.53 -3.35 5.52
N ASN A 224 19.02 -3.17 4.30
CA ASN A 224 18.97 -1.86 3.63
C ASN A 224 17.67 -1.15 3.97
N LEU A 225 17.80 0.09 4.46
CA LEU A 225 16.69 0.85 5.00
C LEU A 225 16.49 2.16 4.24
N VAL A 226 15.23 2.52 4.09
CA VAL A 226 14.80 3.72 3.40
C VAL A 226 13.71 4.38 4.23
N VAL A 227 13.79 5.70 4.38
CA VAL A 227 12.73 6.51 4.98
C VAL A 227 12.04 7.33 3.91
N TYR A 228 10.72 7.28 3.89
CA TYR A 228 9.86 8.16 3.13
C TYR A 228 9.40 9.29 4.04
N VAL A 229 9.63 10.53 3.61
CA VAL A 229 9.11 11.73 4.27
C VAL A 229 8.04 12.32 3.37
N ARG A 230 6.84 12.46 3.92
CA ARG A 230 5.64 12.87 3.18
C ARG A 230 5.12 14.20 3.69
N ASP A 231 4.68 15.07 2.79
CA ASP A 231 3.95 16.30 3.14
C ASP A 231 2.43 16.11 3.25
N LEU A 232 1.69 17.14 3.67
CA LEU A 232 0.22 17.09 3.81
C LEU A 232 -0.55 16.94 2.49
N VAL A 233 0.10 17.08 1.34
CA VAL A 233 -0.49 17.01 -0.01
C VAL A 233 -0.05 15.71 -0.72
N GLY A 234 0.70 14.85 -0.03
CA GLY A 234 1.11 13.52 -0.45
C GLY A 234 2.40 13.45 -1.28
N SER A 235 3.15 14.54 -1.47
CA SER A 235 4.46 14.44 -2.12
C SER A 235 5.45 13.76 -1.18
N VAL A 236 6.33 12.93 -1.74
CA VAL A 236 7.23 12.07 -0.97
C VAL A 236 8.66 12.26 -1.44
N ILE A 237 9.58 12.36 -0.48
CA ILE A 237 11.01 12.22 -0.73
C ILE A 237 11.52 10.92 -0.13
N GLN A 238 12.32 10.21 -0.92
CA GLN A 238 13.00 8.99 -0.51
C GLN A 238 14.39 9.30 0.03
N VAL A 239 14.69 8.82 1.25
CA VAL A 239 15.99 8.99 1.91
C VAL A 239 16.57 7.63 2.26
N ASN A 240 17.66 7.25 1.59
CA ASN A 240 18.41 6.06 1.97
C ASN A 240 19.19 6.37 3.25
N ILE A 241 19.05 5.52 4.27
CA ILE A 241 19.82 5.61 5.51
C ILE A 241 20.86 4.50 5.58
N SER A 242 21.74 4.55 6.57
CA SER A 242 22.79 3.54 6.74
C SER A 242 22.22 2.12 6.82
N SER A 243 22.83 1.18 6.11
CA SER A 243 22.54 -0.24 6.26
C SER A 243 22.93 -0.72 7.65
N VAL A 244 22.16 -1.67 8.19
CA VAL A 244 22.32 -2.17 9.55
C VAL A 244 22.42 -3.69 9.57
N ASN A 245 23.16 -4.22 10.54
CA ASN A 245 23.34 -5.65 10.75
C ASN A 245 22.36 -6.13 11.83
N ILE A 246 21.36 -6.90 11.44
CA ILE A 246 20.33 -7.43 12.34
C ILE A 246 20.34 -8.95 12.30
N ILE A 247 20.63 -9.55 13.45
CA ILE A 247 20.70 -11.00 13.61
C ILE A 247 19.39 -11.50 14.22
N ALA A 248 18.88 -12.63 13.72
CA ALA A 248 17.75 -13.30 14.32
C ALA A 248 18.07 -13.76 15.76
N ASP A 249 17.11 -13.57 16.67
CA ASP A 249 17.22 -14.01 18.07
C ASP A 249 16.67 -15.43 18.22
N PHE A 250 17.35 -16.41 17.60
CA PHE A 250 16.89 -17.79 17.56
C PHE A 250 16.64 -18.39 18.95
N ALA A 251 17.41 -18.00 19.96
CA ALA A 251 17.19 -18.46 21.33
C ALA A 251 15.82 -18.01 21.86
N THR A 252 15.48 -16.73 21.68
CA THR A 252 14.18 -16.18 22.11
C THR A 252 13.02 -16.71 21.28
N ILE A 253 13.24 -16.92 19.98
CA ILE A 253 12.25 -17.49 19.05
C ILE A 253 11.98 -18.96 19.40
N ASN A 254 13.01 -19.77 19.60
CA ASN A 254 12.84 -21.19 19.96
C ASN A 254 12.16 -21.34 21.33
N ASP A 255 12.52 -20.51 22.32
CA ASP A 255 11.81 -20.46 23.60
C ASP A 255 10.31 -20.15 23.43
N LEU A 256 9.95 -19.26 22.49
CA LEU A 256 8.56 -18.96 22.18
C LEU A 256 7.85 -20.18 21.56
N ILE A 257 8.48 -20.80 20.55
CA ILE A 257 7.94 -21.98 19.87
C ILE A 257 7.71 -23.11 20.89
N ASP A 258 8.71 -23.41 21.72
CA ASP A 258 8.64 -24.46 22.73
C ASP A 258 7.53 -24.19 23.76
N LYS A 259 7.36 -22.94 24.19
CA LYS A 259 6.30 -22.56 25.14
C LYS A 259 4.90 -22.67 24.54
N ILE A 260 4.74 -22.30 23.27
CA ILE A 260 3.46 -22.43 22.55
C ILE A 260 3.11 -23.91 22.37
N THR A 261 4.06 -24.70 21.88
CA THR A 261 3.84 -26.12 21.57
C THR A 261 3.56 -26.93 22.82
N ASN A 262 4.23 -26.63 23.94
CA ASN A 262 3.99 -27.29 25.23
C ASN A 262 2.86 -26.67 26.06
N SER A 263 2.09 -25.72 25.51
CA SER A 263 0.98 -25.04 26.21
C SER A 263 1.37 -24.50 27.61
N SER A 264 2.55 -23.87 27.70
CA SER A 264 3.09 -23.40 28.98
C SER A 264 2.34 -22.18 29.51
N SER A 265 1.94 -22.23 30.79
CA SER A 265 1.30 -21.10 31.49
C SER A 265 2.22 -19.87 31.67
N THR A 266 3.51 -19.98 31.33
CA THR A 266 4.51 -18.91 31.47
C THR A 266 4.85 -18.18 30.16
N ILE A 267 4.07 -18.40 29.10
CA ILE A 267 4.28 -17.78 27.78
C ILE A 267 4.38 -16.25 27.83
N THR A 268 3.68 -15.61 28.76
CA THR A 268 3.68 -14.16 28.98
C THR A 268 5.05 -13.59 29.38
N ASN A 269 5.97 -14.42 29.85
CA ASN A 269 7.33 -14.00 30.22
C ASN A 269 8.27 -13.89 29.01
N ASN A 270 7.89 -14.45 27.86
CA ASN A 270 8.72 -14.35 26.66
C ASN A 270 8.79 -12.87 26.18
N PRO A 271 9.98 -12.33 25.87
CA PRO A 271 10.15 -10.94 25.44
C PRO A 271 9.28 -10.54 24.25
N ILE A 272 9.12 -11.42 23.26
CA ILE A 272 8.30 -11.16 22.07
C ILE A 272 6.83 -11.00 22.46
N VAL A 273 6.31 -11.88 23.33
CA VAL A 273 4.91 -11.83 23.78
C VAL A 273 4.62 -10.54 24.56
N ARG A 274 5.56 -10.08 25.38
CA ARG A 274 5.44 -8.80 26.09
C ARG A 274 5.35 -7.61 25.13
N LEU A 275 6.11 -7.64 24.03
CA LEU A 275 6.07 -6.61 23.00
C LEU A 275 4.75 -6.63 22.23
N LEU A 276 4.28 -7.83 21.84
CA LEU A 276 3.00 -8.02 21.15
C LEU A 276 1.81 -7.56 22.02
N SER A 277 1.91 -7.75 23.33
CA SER A 277 0.87 -7.34 24.29
C SER A 277 0.78 -5.82 24.49
N SER A 278 1.67 -5.02 23.88
CA SER A 278 1.61 -3.56 23.96
C SER A 278 0.38 -2.95 23.30
N GLY A 279 -0.22 -3.65 22.33
CA GLY A 279 -1.31 -3.11 21.49
C GLY A 279 -0.89 -1.96 20.59
N ASN A 280 0.38 -1.56 20.60
CA ASN A 280 0.90 -0.52 19.73
C ASN A 280 1.08 -1.10 18.33
N GLN A 281 0.40 -0.50 17.35
CA GLN A 281 0.38 -1.01 15.98
C GLN A 281 1.76 -1.15 15.34
N ASN A 282 2.67 -0.19 15.56
CA ASN A 282 4.04 -0.28 15.07
C ASN A 282 4.79 -1.43 15.74
N VAL A 283 4.73 -1.54 17.06
CA VAL A 283 5.43 -2.62 17.79
C VAL A 283 4.89 -3.99 17.37
N VAL A 284 3.58 -4.15 17.31
CA VAL A 284 2.94 -5.41 16.91
C VAL A 284 3.26 -5.74 15.46
N GLY A 285 3.13 -4.78 14.53
CA GLY A 285 3.44 -4.97 13.12
C GLY A 285 4.91 -5.35 12.89
N GLN A 286 5.84 -4.65 13.53
CA GLN A 286 7.28 -4.95 13.49
C GLN A 286 7.58 -6.36 13.98
N MET A 287 7.04 -6.73 15.15
CA MET A 287 7.32 -8.05 15.75
C MET A 287 6.69 -9.20 14.97
N ILE A 288 5.44 -9.07 14.52
CA ILE A 288 4.77 -10.11 13.73
C ILE A 288 5.44 -10.27 12.37
N THR A 289 5.76 -9.17 11.69
CA THR A 289 6.46 -9.20 10.40
C THR A 289 7.81 -9.90 10.54
N SER A 290 8.62 -9.48 11.53
CA SER A 290 9.95 -10.04 11.77
C SER A 290 9.89 -11.52 12.13
N LEU A 291 9.04 -11.88 13.10
CA LEU A 291 8.89 -13.28 13.52
C LEU A 291 8.33 -14.16 12.39
N SER A 292 7.40 -13.64 11.60
CA SER A 292 6.84 -14.40 10.47
C SER A 292 7.90 -14.70 9.42
N GLN A 293 8.82 -13.75 9.14
CA GLN A 293 9.94 -13.98 8.22
C GLN A 293 10.84 -15.12 8.71
N GLU A 294 11.20 -15.14 10.00
CA GLU A 294 12.00 -16.23 10.59
C GLU A 294 11.27 -17.57 10.54
N VAL A 295 9.97 -17.59 10.84
CA VAL A 295 9.15 -18.82 10.79
C VAL A 295 8.92 -19.29 9.35
N ASN A 296 8.83 -18.38 8.38
CA ASN A 296 8.79 -18.70 6.96
C ASN A 296 10.12 -19.36 6.51
N GLN A 297 11.25 -18.83 6.97
CA GLN A 297 12.56 -19.44 6.70
C GLN A 297 12.67 -20.83 7.31
N MET A 298 12.32 -20.99 8.58
CA MET A 298 12.32 -22.31 9.24
C MET A 298 11.43 -23.32 8.51
N ASN A 299 10.29 -22.90 7.96
CA ASN A 299 9.45 -23.76 7.13
C ASN A 299 10.17 -24.24 5.86
N ASN A 300 10.87 -23.34 5.17
CA ASN A 300 11.62 -23.70 3.95
C ASN A 300 12.76 -24.67 4.27
N GLU A 301 13.50 -24.44 5.36
CA GLU A 301 14.55 -25.34 5.83
C GLU A 301 14.00 -26.72 6.20
N ASN A 302 12.84 -26.78 6.87
CA ASN A 302 12.16 -28.03 7.20
C ASN A 302 11.67 -28.77 5.93
N LEU A 303 11.22 -28.03 4.91
CA LEU A 303 10.84 -28.58 3.61
C LEU A 303 12.05 -29.21 2.90
N ASP A 304 13.17 -28.48 2.82
CA ASP A 304 14.40 -28.96 2.18
C ASP A 304 14.96 -30.19 2.91
N LYS A 305 14.95 -30.17 4.25
CA LYS A 305 15.31 -31.31 5.09
C LYS A 305 14.40 -32.51 4.84
N ALA A 306 13.09 -32.32 4.77
CA ALA A 306 12.12 -33.37 4.45
C ALA A 306 12.39 -34.01 3.07
N ILE A 307 12.67 -33.18 2.05
CA ILE A 307 13.00 -33.63 0.70
C ILE A 307 14.30 -34.43 0.71
N SER A 308 15.34 -33.94 1.40
CA SER A 308 16.62 -34.64 1.52
C SER A 308 16.51 -36.00 2.23
N ASN A 309 15.52 -36.15 3.11
CA ASN A 309 15.24 -37.39 3.85
C ASN A 309 14.31 -38.36 3.09
N GLY A 310 14.00 -38.08 1.82
CA GLY A 310 13.27 -38.99 0.93
C GLY A 310 11.77 -38.75 0.85
N ILE A 311 11.25 -37.63 1.38
CA ILE A 311 9.84 -37.24 1.19
C ILE A 311 9.71 -36.53 -0.15
N SER A 312 8.78 -36.99 -0.99
CA SER A 312 8.52 -36.34 -2.28
C SER A 312 7.99 -34.92 -2.08
N ALA A 313 8.61 -33.93 -2.74
CA ALA A 313 8.14 -32.55 -2.74
C ALA A 313 6.67 -32.42 -3.18
N VAL A 314 6.19 -33.34 -4.03
CA VAL A 314 4.78 -33.37 -4.50
C VAL A 314 3.78 -33.63 -3.37
N ASN A 315 4.21 -34.30 -2.30
CA ASN A 315 3.35 -34.67 -1.18
C ASN A 315 3.32 -33.60 -0.07
N ILE A 316 4.21 -32.60 -0.12
CA ILE A 316 4.39 -31.63 0.98
C ILE A 316 4.44 -30.17 0.53
N SER A 317 4.56 -29.91 -0.78
CA SER A 317 4.54 -28.55 -1.34
C SER A 317 3.17 -28.19 -1.92
N VAL A 318 2.74 -26.96 -1.64
CA VAL A 318 1.52 -26.38 -2.23
C VAL A 318 1.90 -25.77 -3.58
N SER A 319 1.22 -26.15 -4.64
CA SER A 319 1.29 -25.44 -5.93
C SER A 319 -0.07 -24.84 -6.27
N LEU A 320 -0.06 -23.74 -7.02
CA LEU A 320 -1.26 -23.06 -7.52
C LEU A 320 -2.25 -24.03 -8.18
N LEU A 321 -3.54 -23.77 -8.00
CA LEU A 321 -4.63 -24.55 -8.59
C LEU A 321 -4.50 -24.56 -10.13
N GLY A 322 -4.37 -25.75 -10.73
CA GLY A 322 -4.19 -25.92 -12.19
C GLY A 322 -2.77 -26.29 -12.64
N SER A 323 -1.77 -26.33 -11.75
CA SER A 323 -0.45 -26.87 -12.09
C SER A 323 -0.52 -28.39 -12.33
N GLN A 324 0.07 -28.87 -13.43
CA GLN A 324 0.20 -30.31 -13.70
C GLN A 324 0.80 -31.04 -12.50
N ARG A 325 0.15 -32.12 -12.07
CA ARG A 325 0.64 -33.00 -11.01
C ARG A 325 2.01 -33.52 -11.44
N LEU A 326 3.07 -33.14 -10.73
CA LEU A 326 4.38 -33.76 -10.87
C LEU A 326 4.20 -35.27 -10.69
N GLN A 327 4.75 -36.06 -11.63
CA GLN A 327 4.60 -37.51 -11.62
C GLN A 327 5.09 -38.08 -10.29
N GLN A 328 4.21 -38.81 -9.59
CA GLN A 328 4.59 -39.55 -8.38
C GLN A 328 5.57 -40.65 -8.78
N ILE A 329 6.86 -40.43 -8.51
CA ILE A 329 7.82 -41.52 -8.49
C ILE A 329 7.56 -42.27 -7.18
N SER A 330 7.29 -43.58 -7.27
CA SER A 330 7.07 -44.46 -6.12
C SER A 330 8.39 -44.68 -5.37
N ILE A 331 8.82 -43.68 -4.61
CA ILE A 331 9.91 -43.79 -3.65
C ILE A 331 9.31 -44.37 -2.36
N PRO A 332 9.96 -45.35 -1.70
CA PRO A 332 9.54 -45.82 -0.39
C PRO A 332 9.44 -44.63 0.58
N LEU A 333 8.26 -44.44 1.18
CA LEU A 333 8.01 -43.32 2.08
C LEU A 333 8.83 -43.52 3.36
N ASN A 334 9.68 -42.55 3.70
CA ASN A 334 10.38 -42.55 4.98
C ASN A 334 9.40 -42.09 6.07
N GLU A 335 8.66 -43.04 6.67
CA GLU A 335 7.63 -42.75 7.68
C GLU A 335 8.17 -41.96 8.89
N SER A 336 9.39 -42.27 9.35
CA SER A 336 10.02 -41.54 10.45
C SER A 336 10.28 -40.07 10.09
N ALA A 337 10.77 -39.81 8.88
CA ALA A 337 10.98 -38.44 8.42
C ALA A 337 9.64 -37.69 8.28
N LEU A 338 8.59 -38.37 7.82
CA LEU A 338 7.26 -37.76 7.65
C LEU A 338 6.64 -37.39 9.00
N ILE A 339 6.76 -38.26 10.00
CA ILE A 339 6.31 -37.97 11.37
C ILE A 339 7.02 -36.75 11.93
N ASN A 340 8.35 -36.67 11.80
CA ASN A 340 9.13 -35.52 12.27
C ASN A 340 8.74 -34.23 11.54
N TYR A 341 8.57 -34.29 10.22
CA TYR A 341 8.11 -33.14 9.42
C TYR A 341 6.73 -32.66 9.89
N ASN A 342 5.77 -33.56 10.12
CA ASN A 342 4.43 -33.21 10.57
C ASN A 342 4.42 -32.61 11.99
N ILE A 343 5.31 -33.05 12.88
CA ILE A 343 5.50 -32.44 14.21
C ILE A 343 6.01 -31.00 14.07
N GLU A 344 7.07 -30.79 13.27
CA GLU A 344 7.63 -29.47 13.01
C GLU A 344 6.59 -28.53 12.36
N LEU A 345 5.83 -29.04 11.38
CA LEU A 345 4.77 -28.32 10.68
C LEU A 345 3.66 -27.85 11.62
N ASN A 346 3.16 -28.75 12.47
CA ASN A 346 2.13 -28.42 13.46
C ASN A 346 2.63 -27.41 14.50
N SER A 347 3.89 -27.53 14.93
CA SER A 347 4.53 -26.58 15.85
C SER A 347 4.53 -25.15 15.28
N LEU A 348 5.01 -24.97 14.05
CA LEU A 348 5.04 -23.66 13.39
C LEU A 348 3.62 -23.13 13.07
N SER A 349 2.68 -24.02 12.75
CA SER A 349 1.27 -23.64 12.58
C SER A 349 0.65 -23.11 13.88
N ASN A 350 0.94 -23.72 15.03
CA ASN A 350 0.48 -23.24 16.33
C ASN A 350 1.01 -21.83 16.63
N VAL A 351 2.27 -21.56 16.28
CA VAL A 351 2.87 -20.23 16.42
C VAL A 351 2.08 -19.20 15.62
N ARG A 352 1.79 -19.46 14.34
CA ARG A 352 0.99 -18.54 13.50
C ARG A 352 -0.39 -18.27 14.08
N TYR A 353 -1.07 -19.35 14.50
CA TYR A 353 -2.38 -19.23 15.12
C TYR A 353 -2.34 -18.40 16.41
N TYR A 354 -1.29 -18.54 17.22
CA TYR A 354 -1.10 -17.76 18.44
C TYR A 354 -0.82 -16.28 18.17
N LEU A 355 -0.10 -15.95 17.10
CA LEU A 355 0.23 -14.57 16.74
C LEU A 355 -0.96 -13.79 16.18
N LEU A 356 -1.89 -14.49 15.52
CA LEU A 356 -2.96 -13.87 14.75
C LEU A 356 -3.85 -12.89 15.54
N PRO A 357 -4.31 -13.20 16.78
CA PRO A 357 -5.14 -12.29 17.56
C PRO A 357 -4.49 -10.93 17.85
N PHE A 358 -3.16 -10.86 17.96
CA PHE A 358 -2.47 -9.59 18.18
C PHE A 358 -2.62 -8.66 16.98
N LEU A 359 -2.78 -9.20 15.77
CA LEU A 359 -2.93 -8.43 14.54
C LEU A 359 -4.40 -8.13 14.23
N THR A 360 -5.29 -9.12 14.37
CA THR A 360 -6.71 -8.95 14.04
C THR A 360 -7.39 -7.91 14.93
N ASN A 361 -6.92 -7.75 16.16
CA ASN A 361 -7.46 -6.81 17.14
C ASN A 361 -6.91 -5.38 16.99
N LEU A 362 -5.98 -5.12 16.06
CA LEU A 362 -5.46 -3.77 15.83
C LEU A 362 -6.50 -2.88 15.14
N LEU A 363 -6.59 -1.64 15.62
CA LEU A 363 -7.41 -0.60 15.04
C LEU A 363 -6.84 -0.16 13.69
N ILE A 364 -7.73 0.17 12.75
CA ILE A 364 -7.36 0.71 11.44
C ILE A 364 -7.55 2.23 11.49
N THR A 365 -6.45 2.99 11.51
CA THR A 365 -6.49 4.45 11.77
C THR A 365 -6.12 5.30 10.55
N THR A 366 -5.19 4.83 9.73
CA THR A 366 -4.61 5.56 8.57
C THR A 366 -4.29 4.61 7.40
N SER A 367 -3.92 5.15 6.23
CA SER A 367 -3.40 4.35 5.11
C SER A 367 -2.15 3.55 5.50
N ASN A 368 -1.19 4.19 6.17
CA ASN A 368 0.00 3.54 6.72
C ASN A 368 -0.34 2.40 7.69
N SER A 369 -1.40 2.56 8.47
CA SER A 369 -1.93 1.50 9.32
C SER A 369 -2.44 0.30 8.50
N ILE A 370 -3.15 0.55 7.40
CA ILE A 370 -3.60 -0.51 6.49
C ILE A 370 -2.40 -1.23 5.87
N ILE A 371 -1.42 -0.48 5.35
CA ILE A 371 -0.20 -1.02 4.73
C ILE A 371 0.55 -1.91 5.73
N LEU A 372 0.82 -1.42 6.95
CA LEU A 372 1.56 -2.20 7.94
C LEU A 372 0.82 -3.49 8.35
N GLN A 373 -0.49 -3.43 8.56
CA GLN A 373 -1.28 -4.60 8.93
C GLN A 373 -1.39 -5.62 7.78
N SER A 374 -1.62 -5.16 6.54
CA SER A 374 -1.67 -6.04 5.37
C SER A 374 -0.31 -6.65 5.06
N THR A 375 0.79 -5.90 5.24
CA THR A 375 2.16 -6.42 5.19
C THR A 375 2.37 -7.53 6.21
N SER A 376 1.98 -7.29 7.47
CA SER A 376 2.12 -8.28 8.54
C SER A 376 1.30 -9.55 8.25
N LEU A 377 0.07 -9.40 7.73
CA LEU A 377 -0.79 -10.53 7.33
C LEU A 377 -0.19 -11.34 6.18
N ALA A 378 0.31 -10.66 5.15
CA ALA A 378 0.95 -11.31 4.00
C ALA A 378 2.15 -12.16 4.43
N GLN A 379 2.98 -11.64 5.35
CA GLN A 379 4.12 -12.40 5.89
C GLN A 379 3.66 -13.54 6.81
N LEU A 380 2.67 -13.30 7.67
CA LEU A 380 2.12 -14.31 8.57
C LEU A 380 1.46 -15.48 7.83
N THR A 381 0.97 -15.25 6.60
CA THR A 381 0.28 -16.27 5.80
C THR A 381 1.14 -16.91 4.71
N GLN A 382 2.40 -16.47 4.54
CA GLN A 382 3.24 -16.91 3.42
C GLN A 382 3.48 -18.43 3.38
N ALA A 383 3.64 -19.08 4.53
CA ALA A 383 3.73 -20.55 4.62
C ALA A 383 2.32 -21.18 4.57
N THR A 384 1.80 -21.36 3.36
CA THR A 384 0.41 -21.79 3.11
C THR A 384 0.09 -23.19 3.64
N ASN A 385 1.09 -24.08 3.69
CA ASN A 385 1.02 -25.42 4.28
C ASN A 385 0.85 -25.41 5.82
N GLN A 386 0.94 -24.25 6.48
CA GLN A 386 0.80 -24.09 7.93
C GLN A 386 -0.52 -23.42 8.32
N LEU A 387 -1.42 -23.15 7.37
CA LEU A 387 -2.67 -22.42 7.62
C LEU A 387 -3.81 -23.38 7.97
N LYS A 388 -4.29 -23.30 9.21
CA LYS A 388 -5.49 -24.00 9.70
C LYS A 388 -6.77 -23.33 9.20
N ARG A 389 -7.89 -24.04 9.19
CA ARG A 389 -9.23 -23.52 8.86
C ARG A 389 -9.57 -22.25 9.66
N ASN A 390 -9.36 -22.26 10.97
CA ASN A 390 -9.61 -21.07 11.80
C ASN A 390 -8.67 -19.91 11.45
N THR A 391 -7.40 -20.19 11.17
CA THR A 391 -6.44 -19.17 10.70
C THR A 391 -6.96 -18.55 9.40
N LEU A 392 -7.36 -19.38 8.43
CA LEU A 392 -7.90 -18.94 7.15
C LEU A 392 -9.15 -18.06 7.33
N MET A 393 -10.07 -18.44 8.20
CA MET A 393 -11.28 -17.64 8.50
C MET A 393 -10.93 -16.27 9.10
N LEU A 394 -10.11 -16.26 10.15
CA LEU A 394 -9.74 -15.03 10.86
C LEU A 394 -8.93 -14.07 9.97
N VAL A 395 -7.99 -14.59 9.17
CA VAL A 395 -7.22 -13.80 8.21
C VAL A 395 -8.13 -13.29 7.09
N SER A 396 -9.05 -14.11 6.56
CA SER A 396 -10.00 -13.68 5.54
C SER A 396 -10.86 -12.51 6.02
N ASN A 397 -11.39 -12.60 7.24
CA ASN A 397 -12.15 -11.51 7.85
C ASN A 397 -11.30 -10.24 7.98
N LYS A 398 -10.05 -10.36 8.46
CA LYS A 398 -9.18 -9.18 8.59
C LYS A 398 -8.77 -8.58 7.25
N CYS A 399 -8.48 -9.40 6.24
CA CYS A 399 -8.17 -8.91 4.88
C CYS A 399 -9.39 -8.25 4.22
N TYR A 400 -10.62 -8.71 4.52
CA TYR A 400 -11.85 -8.01 4.15
C TYR A 400 -11.98 -6.65 4.85
N GLU A 401 -11.81 -6.59 6.18
CA GLU A 401 -11.87 -5.33 6.94
C GLU A 401 -10.89 -4.28 6.40
N LEU A 402 -9.64 -4.68 6.15
CA LEU A 402 -8.61 -3.79 5.62
C LEU A 402 -8.93 -3.32 4.19
N SER A 403 -9.50 -4.20 3.35
CA SER A 403 -9.92 -3.84 1.99
C SER A 403 -11.09 -2.86 2.00
N ALA A 404 -12.06 -3.06 2.89
CA ALA A 404 -13.18 -2.14 3.07
C ALA A 404 -12.71 -0.78 3.60
N ALA A 405 -11.78 -0.77 4.55
CA ALA A 405 -11.16 0.46 5.05
C ALA A 405 -10.40 1.20 3.94
N LEU A 406 -9.61 0.49 3.14
CA LEU A 406 -8.89 1.05 1.99
C LEU A 406 -9.86 1.70 1.00
N TYR A 407 -10.93 1.00 0.64
CA TYR A 407 -11.98 1.54 -0.25
C TYR A 407 -12.62 2.81 0.31
N SER A 408 -12.91 2.85 1.62
CA SER A 408 -13.49 4.03 2.27
C SER A 408 -12.55 5.26 2.29
N MET A 409 -11.25 5.03 2.13
CA MET A 409 -10.21 6.07 2.13
C MET A 409 -9.71 6.39 0.72
N PHE A 410 -10.24 5.77 -0.33
CA PHE A 410 -9.67 5.82 -1.69
C PHE A 410 -9.50 7.24 -2.24
N GLU A 411 -10.41 8.17 -1.93
CA GLU A 411 -10.32 9.56 -2.36
C GLU A 411 -9.35 10.43 -1.52
N LYS A 412 -8.81 9.89 -0.42
CA LYS A 412 -8.00 10.62 0.56
C LYS A 412 -6.56 10.13 0.67
N ILE A 413 -6.20 9.11 -0.09
CA ILE A 413 -4.88 8.48 -0.05
C ILE A 413 -4.22 8.61 -1.42
N SER A 414 -2.90 8.56 -1.45
CA SER A 414 -2.18 8.57 -2.72
C SER A 414 -2.36 7.25 -3.47
N TYR A 415 -2.16 7.26 -4.80
CA TYR A 415 -2.24 6.05 -5.60
C TYR A 415 -1.16 5.04 -5.21
N GLU A 416 0.01 5.50 -4.77
CA GLU A 416 1.12 4.67 -4.29
C GLU A 416 0.75 3.94 -2.99
N ASP A 417 0.09 4.63 -2.05
CA ASP A 417 -0.45 4.00 -0.84
C ASP A 417 -1.51 2.96 -1.18
N ALA A 418 -2.43 3.31 -2.08
CA ALA A 418 -3.48 2.40 -2.53
C ALA A 418 -2.88 1.16 -3.19
N GLN A 419 -1.87 1.34 -4.05
CA GLN A 419 -1.15 0.25 -4.71
C GLN A 419 -0.40 -0.61 -3.70
N SER A 420 0.33 0.00 -2.76
CA SER A 420 1.10 -0.71 -1.74
C SER A 420 0.17 -1.56 -0.85
N ALA A 421 -0.89 -0.96 -0.32
CA ALA A 421 -1.90 -1.68 0.45
C ALA A 421 -2.58 -2.80 -0.35
N SER A 422 -2.96 -2.52 -1.60
CA SER A 422 -3.62 -3.50 -2.48
C SER A 422 -2.73 -4.68 -2.81
N ASN A 423 -1.44 -4.46 -3.10
CA ASN A 423 -0.50 -5.54 -3.38
C ASN A 423 -0.34 -6.48 -2.18
N GLN A 424 -0.24 -5.92 -0.97
CA GLN A 424 -0.12 -6.72 0.25
C GLN A 424 -1.43 -7.47 0.57
N LEU A 425 -2.59 -6.85 0.36
CA LEU A 425 -3.88 -7.51 0.52
C LEU A 425 -4.10 -8.62 -0.51
N PHE A 426 -3.67 -8.39 -1.76
CA PHE A 426 -3.68 -9.41 -2.81
C PHE A 426 -2.79 -10.60 -2.43
N GLN A 427 -1.57 -10.34 -1.93
CA GLN A 427 -0.69 -11.41 -1.45
C GLN A 427 -1.33 -12.19 -0.29
N CYS A 428 -1.96 -11.51 0.68
CA CYS A 428 -2.75 -12.17 1.74
C CYS A 428 -3.83 -13.09 1.14
N ALA A 429 -4.63 -12.59 0.22
CA ALA A 429 -5.72 -13.35 -0.41
C ALA A 429 -5.21 -14.55 -1.21
N SER A 430 -4.10 -14.38 -1.94
CA SER A 430 -3.45 -15.48 -2.65
C SER A 430 -2.97 -16.57 -1.69
N ASN A 431 -2.32 -16.18 -0.59
CA ASN A 431 -1.87 -17.13 0.43
C ASN A 431 -3.04 -17.90 1.07
N ILE A 432 -4.17 -17.23 1.34
CA ILE A 432 -5.39 -17.87 1.86
C ILE A 432 -5.90 -18.91 0.85
N LEU A 433 -6.03 -18.52 -0.42
CA LEU A 433 -6.51 -19.41 -1.48
C LEU A 433 -5.62 -20.65 -1.60
N ASP A 434 -4.30 -20.47 -1.61
CA ASP A 434 -3.34 -21.58 -1.66
C ASP A 434 -3.41 -22.47 -0.41
N GLY A 435 -3.59 -21.88 0.78
CA GLY A 435 -3.79 -22.63 2.02
C GLY A 435 -5.06 -23.49 2.03
N VAL A 436 -6.15 -23.03 1.39
CA VAL A 436 -7.37 -23.83 1.18
C VAL A 436 -7.14 -24.95 0.16
N ASN A 437 -6.40 -24.65 -0.90
CA ASN A 437 -6.20 -25.56 -2.01
C ASN A 437 -5.30 -26.76 -1.68
N GLY A 438 -4.31 -26.56 -0.81
CA GLY A 438 -3.37 -27.62 -0.40
C GLY A 438 -4.09 -28.89 0.10
N PRO A 439 -4.92 -28.79 1.15
CA PRO A 439 -5.67 -29.94 1.67
C PRO A 439 -6.70 -30.49 0.68
N LEU A 440 -7.42 -29.62 -0.04
CA LEU A 440 -8.43 -30.04 -1.02
C LEU A 440 -7.84 -30.85 -2.19
N GLN A 441 -6.58 -30.58 -2.55
CA GLN A 441 -5.86 -31.32 -3.58
C GLN A 441 -5.11 -32.54 -3.04
N GLY A 442 -5.17 -32.81 -1.73
CA GLY A 442 -4.39 -33.86 -1.07
C GLY A 442 -2.87 -33.64 -1.14
N ARG A 443 -2.43 -32.37 -1.21
CA ARG A 443 -1.02 -31.97 -1.30
C ARG A 443 -0.41 -31.55 0.03
N THR A 444 -1.25 -31.27 1.02
CA THR A 444 -0.84 -31.00 2.39
C THR A 444 -1.79 -31.71 3.34
N ASP A 445 -1.25 -32.21 4.45
CA ASP A 445 -2.06 -32.83 5.49
C ASP A 445 -2.99 -31.80 6.14
N VAL A 446 -4.15 -32.28 6.58
CA VAL A 446 -5.00 -31.50 7.48
C VAL A 446 -4.31 -31.47 8.85
N LEU A 447 -3.92 -30.28 9.28
CA LEU A 447 -3.20 -30.08 10.53
C LEU A 447 -4.01 -30.58 11.74
N ASP A 448 -3.33 -31.07 12.79
CA ASP A 448 -3.92 -31.91 13.84
C ASP A 448 -5.18 -31.33 14.52
N LEU A 449 -5.24 -30.01 14.67
CA LEU A 449 -6.40 -29.31 15.23
C LEU A 449 -7.63 -29.39 14.32
N ASP A 450 -7.43 -29.27 13.01
CA ASP A 450 -8.51 -29.38 12.03
C ASP A 450 -8.86 -30.85 11.79
N TYR A 451 -7.87 -31.75 11.84
CA TYR A 451 -8.10 -33.20 11.75
C TYR A 451 -8.93 -33.72 12.93
N SER A 452 -8.56 -33.33 14.15
CA SER A 452 -9.32 -33.70 15.35
C SER A 452 -10.75 -33.16 15.32
N ARG A 453 -10.97 -31.93 14.84
CA ARG A 453 -12.31 -31.33 14.67
C ARG A 453 -13.13 -31.97 13.57
N ALA A 454 -12.52 -32.31 12.42
CA ALA A 454 -13.20 -32.99 11.33
C ALA A 454 -13.64 -34.41 11.72
N ASN A 455 -12.94 -35.04 12.68
CA ASN A 455 -13.29 -36.34 13.24
C ASN A 455 -14.25 -36.27 14.43
N VAL A 456 -14.64 -35.07 14.90
CA VAL A 456 -15.80 -34.93 15.78
C VAL A 456 -17.03 -35.08 14.90
N ILE A 457 -17.76 -36.19 15.07
CA ILE A 457 -19.06 -36.39 14.42
C ILE A 457 -19.95 -35.23 14.85
N SER A 458 -20.24 -34.32 13.92
CA SER A 458 -21.25 -33.29 14.15
C SER A 458 -22.57 -33.99 14.44
N THR A 459 -23.12 -33.77 15.63
CA THR A 459 -24.44 -34.29 16.00
C THR A 459 -25.57 -33.63 15.20
N ASP A 460 -25.28 -32.55 14.47
CA ASP A 460 -26.24 -31.62 13.87
C ASP A 460 -25.93 -31.26 12.40
N TYR A 461 -25.19 -32.11 11.67
CA TYR A 461 -24.84 -31.82 10.26
C TYR A 461 -26.09 -31.65 9.37
N ASP A 462 -27.19 -32.34 9.69
CA ASP A 462 -28.46 -32.23 8.97
C ASP A 462 -29.29 -31.00 9.37
N THR A 463 -29.21 -30.53 10.62
CA THR A 463 -29.97 -29.37 11.11
C THR A 463 -29.35 -28.03 10.72
N ASP A 464 -28.02 -27.92 10.64
CA ASP A 464 -27.36 -26.68 10.25
C ASP A 464 -27.64 -26.34 8.77
N LEU A 465 -27.66 -27.35 7.89
CA LEU A 465 -28.01 -27.16 6.48
C LEU A 465 -29.48 -26.79 6.30
N GLU A 466 -30.41 -27.45 7.01
CA GLU A 466 -31.84 -27.08 6.94
C GLU A 466 -32.14 -25.71 7.55
N SER A 467 -31.36 -25.25 8.54
CA SER A 467 -31.50 -23.91 9.12
C SER A 467 -31.05 -22.78 8.18
N GLU A 468 -30.01 -23.02 7.36
CA GLU A 468 -29.56 -22.07 6.34
C GLU A 468 -30.53 -22.02 5.15
N TRP A 469 -31.16 -23.14 4.80
CA TRP A 469 -32.15 -23.21 3.70
C TRP A 469 -33.52 -22.67 4.08
N SER A 470 -33.86 -22.66 5.37
CA SER A 470 -35.12 -22.07 5.88
C SER A 470 -35.05 -20.55 6.11
N ASN A 471 -33.86 -19.95 5.93
CA ASN A 471 -33.65 -18.50 5.98
C ASN A 471 -33.51 -17.84 4.59
N LEU A 472 -33.76 -18.59 3.51
CA LEU A 472 -34.00 -18.11 2.14
C LEU A 472 -35.50 -18.17 1.82
#